data_AF-A0A3S3NWM3-F1
#
_entry.id   AF-A0A3S3NWM3-F1
#
_cell.length_a   1.000
_cell.length_b   1.000
_cell.length_c   1.000
_cell.angle_alpha   90.00
_cell.angle_beta   90.00
_cell.angle_gamma   90.00
#
_symmetry.space_group_name_H-M   'P 1'
#
loop_
_entity.id
_entity.type
_entity.pdbx_description
1 polymer ?
#
loop_
_entity_poly.entity_id
_entity_poly.type
_entity_poly.pdbx_seq_one_letter_code
_entity_poly.pdbx_strand_id
1 'polypeptide(L)'
;ANVSVCTPKADIFSAGLILFEMLYPIKTSHEKYKLFEDLKKESKLPENFKETFGQKLVDLLISLISEITEDRPSASDLLLSIDNTDFDDPSFEDSILEEKFNRLNLTSSFTGPKSSPMLNTSAINESLFEEDSYYDWHSSLGTEYE
;
A
#
# COMPACT_ATOMS: atom_id res chain seq x y z
N ALA A 1 26.47 -21.60 7.73
CA ALA A 1 25.02 -21.37 7.61
C ALA A 1 24.80 -19.87 7.65
N ASN A 2 24.28 -19.26 6.59
CA ASN A 2 23.84 -17.86 6.65
C ASN A 2 22.56 -17.85 7.49
N VAL A 3 22.68 -17.38 8.72
CA VAL A 3 21.52 -17.14 9.59
C VAL A 3 20.69 -16.06 8.91
N SER A 4 19.42 -16.34 8.59
CA SER A 4 18.49 -15.29 8.18
C SER A 4 18.29 -14.38 9.38
N VAL A 5 18.92 -13.20 9.36
CA VAL A 5 18.73 -12.22 10.42
C VAL A 5 17.34 -11.61 10.23
N CYS A 6 16.42 -11.89 11.15
CA CYS A 6 15.14 -11.24 11.20
C CYS A 6 15.35 -9.86 11.86
N THR A 7 15.23 -8.80 11.07
CA THR A 7 15.32 -7.41 11.51
C THR A 7 14.02 -6.70 11.15
N PRO A 8 13.66 -5.60 11.83
CA PRO A 8 12.51 -4.78 11.43
C PRO A 8 12.59 -4.33 9.95
N LYS A 9 13.80 -4.10 9.43
CA LYS A 9 14.01 -3.77 8.00
C LYS A 9 13.67 -4.92 7.05
N ALA A 10 13.63 -6.17 7.52
CA ALA A 10 13.11 -7.30 6.75
C ALA A 10 11.58 -7.22 6.61
N ASP A 11 10.87 -6.76 7.65
CA ASP A 11 9.43 -6.53 7.57
C ASP A 11 9.08 -5.38 6.61
N ILE A 12 9.88 -4.32 6.60
CA ILE A 12 9.76 -3.22 5.62
C ILE A 12 9.89 -3.72 4.17
N PHE A 13 10.80 -4.65 3.93
CA PHE A 13 10.95 -5.27 2.61
C PHE A 13 9.74 -6.10 2.21
N SER A 14 9.22 -6.91 3.14
CA SER A 14 7.97 -7.64 2.93
C SER A 14 6.80 -6.70 2.65
N ALA A 15 6.71 -5.58 3.38
CA ALA A 15 5.70 -4.55 3.17
C ALA A 15 5.77 -3.93 1.76
N GLY A 16 6.98 -3.70 1.23
CA GLY A 16 7.17 -3.26 -0.15
C GLY A 16 6.62 -4.25 -1.19
N LEU A 17 6.85 -5.55 -1.02
CA LEU A 17 6.29 -6.57 -1.91
C LEU A 17 4.75 -6.66 -1.81
N ILE A 18 4.21 -6.52 -0.60
CA ILE A 18 2.76 -6.48 -0.37
C ILE A 18 2.17 -5.24 -1.05
N LEU A 19 2.79 -4.08 -0.90
CA LEU A 19 2.37 -2.84 -1.56
C LEU A 19 2.34 -3.02 -3.09
N PHE A 20 3.39 -3.60 -3.67
CA PHE A 20 3.39 -3.91 -5.10
C PHE A 20 2.23 -4.84 -5.50
N GLU A 21 1.95 -5.88 -4.71
CA GLU A 21 0.83 -6.81 -4.98
C GLU A 21 -0.55 -6.15 -4.83
N MET A 22 -0.69 -5.14 -3.95
CA MET A 22 -1.93 -4.35 -3.85
C MET A 22 -2.15 -3.44 -5.06
N LEU A 23 -1.07 -2.93 -5.66
CA LEU A 23 -1.11 -2.01 -6.79
C LEU A 23 -1.20 -2.74 -8.14
N TYR A 24 -0.46 -3.83 -8.30
CA TYR A 24 -0.33 -4.56 -9.55
C TYR A 24 -1.03 -5.92 -9.47
N PRO A 25 -2.11 -6.15 -10.23
CA PRO A 25 -2.82 -7.42 -10.21
C PRO A 25 -2.00 -8.52 -10.89
N ILE A 26 -1.60 -9.52 -10.11
CA ILE A 26 -0.82 -10.67 -10.60
C ILE A 26 -1.77 -11.85 -10.80
N LYS A 27 -1.84 -12.40 -12.02
CA LYS A 27 -2.85 -13.42 -12.37
C LYS A 27 -2.39 -14.85 -12.13
N THR A 28 -1.07 -15.08 -12.17
CA THR A 28 -0.50 -16.42 -12.08
C THR A 28 0.70 -16.47 -11.15
N SER A 29 0.93 -17.63 -10.52
CA SER A 29 2.11 -17.82 -9.65
C SER A 29 3.43 -17.68 -10.42
N HIS A 30 3.45 -18.05 -11.72
CA HIS A 30 4.65 -17.91 -12.54
C HIS A 30 4.98 -16.44 -12.83
N GLU A 31 3.97 -15.64 -13.17
CA GLU A 31 4.10 -14.19 -13.32
C GLU A 31 4.59 -13.54 -12.01
N LYS A 32 4.00 -13.93 -10.87
CA LYS A 32 4.43 -13.46 -9.54
C LYS A 32 5.91 -13.72 -9.30
N TYR A 33 6.36 -14.95 -9.58
CA TYR A 33 7.75 -15.35 -9.39
C TYR A 33 8.69 -14.47 -10.24
N LYS A 34 8.37 -14.29 -11.52
CA LYS A 34 9.19 -13.49 -12.43
C LYS A 34 9.22 -12.02 -12.03
N LEU A 35 8.06 -11.42 -11.75
CA LEU A 35 7.96 -10.03 -11.30
C LEU A 35 8.75 -9.80 -10.01
N PHE A 36 8.65 -10.71 -9.04
CA PHE A 36 9.36 -10.56 -7.77
C PHE A 36 10.87 -10.77 -7.94
N GLU A 37 11.31 -11.64 -8.83
CA GLU A 37 12.74 -11.77 -9.17
C GLU A 37 13.28 -10.49 -9.83
N ASP A 38 12.56 -9.95 -10.82
CA ASP A 38 12.94 -8.72 -11.53
C ASP A 38 12.97 -7.51 -10.58
N LEU A 39 12.00 -7.42 -9.67
CA LEU A 39 11.93 -6.39 -8.63
C LEU A 39 13.09 -6.47 -7.64
N LYS A 40 13.38 -7.67 -7.14
CA LYS A 40 14.40 -7.86 -6.09
C LYS A 40 15.81 -7.59 -6.60
N LYS A 41 16.14 -8.12 -7.78
CA LYS A 41 17.51 -8.11 -8.32
C LYS A 41 17.83 -6.87 -9.12
N GLU A 42 16.83 -6.32 -9.80
CA GLU A 42 17.06 -5.29 -10.81
C GLU A 42 16.26 -4.02 -10.52
N SER A 43 15.45 -4.00 -9.44
CA SER A 43 14.51 -2.90 -9.14
C SER A 43 13.62 -2.56 -10.34
N LYS A 44 13.31 -3.57 -11.17
CA LYS A 44 12.55 -3.39 -12.40
C LYS A 44 11.06 -3.50 -12.15
N LEU A 45 10.36 -2.41 -12.42
CA LEU A 45 8.91 -2.34 -12.39
C LEU A 45 8.30 -2.70 -13.75
N PRO A 46 7.03 -3.15 -13.80
CA PRO A 46 6.31 -3.35 -15.04
C PRO A 46 6.28 -2.11 -15.93
N GLU A 47 6.11 -2.31 -17.24
CA GLU A 47 5.87 -1.21 -18.18
C GLU A 47 4.68 -0.36 -17.74
N ASN A 48 4.80 0.96 -17.93
CA ASN A 48 3.80 1.97 -17.57
C ASN A 48 3.50 2.09 -16.06
N PHE A 49 4.12 1.30 -15.17
CA PHE A 49 3.86 1.36 -13.73
C PHE A 49 4.09 2.77 -13.16
N LYS A 50 5.20 3.42 -13.56
CA LYS A 50 5.50 4.80 -13.17
C LYS A 50 4.52 5.82 -13.74
N GLU A 51 3.98 5.57 -14.92
CA GLU A 51 3.00 6.47 -15.55
C GLU A 51 1.65 6.36 -14.83
N THR A 52 1.26 5.15 -14.43
CA THR A 52 0.02 4.90 -13.68
C THR A 52 0.08 5.44 -12.25
N PHE A 53 1.16 5.14 -11.52
CA PHE A 53 1.22 5.40 -10.08
C PHE A 53 2.06 6.63 -9.69
N GLY A 54 2.72 7.26 -10.66
CA GLY A 54 3.56 8.43 -10.44
C GLY A 54 4.93 8.12 -9.83
N GLN A 55 5.85 9.09 -9.95
CA GLN A 55 7.24 8.92 -9.52
C GLN A 55 7.37 8.76 -7.99
N LYS A 56 6.59 9.49 -7.19
CA LYS A 56 6.70 9.47 -5.72
C LYS A 56 6.43 8.08 -5.15
N LEU A 57 5.34 7.44 -5.58
CA LEU A 57 4.99 6.09 -5.13
C LEU A 57 6.02 5.06 -5.61
N VAL A 58 6.53 5.24 -6.83
CA VAL A 58 7.61 4.39 -7.36
C VAL A 58 8.87 4.50 -6.49
N ASP A 59 9.31 5.71 -6.16
CA ASP A 59 10.50 5.93 -5.33
C ASP A 59 10.31 5.32 -3.93
N LEU A 60 9.13 5.50 -3.34
CA LEU A 60 8.76 4.87 -2.09
C LEU A 60 8.87 3.35 -2.20
N LEU A 61 8.18 2.74 -3.17
CA LEU A 61 8.20 1.29 -3.37
C LEU A 61 9.63 0.74 -3.53
N ILE A 62 10.45 1.37 -4.37
CA ILE A 62 11.85 0.98 -4.58
C ILE A 62 12.66 1.08 -3.28
N SER A 63 12.44 2.12 -2.46
CA SER A 63 13.12 2.24 -1.16
C SER A 63 12.76 1.09 -0.20
N LEU A 64 11.51 0.62 -0.20
CA LEU A 64 11.06 -0.48 0.65
C LEU A 64 11.71 -1.81 0.27
N ILE A 65 11.81 -2.06 -1.04
CA ILE A 65 12.34 -3.33 -1.58
C ILE A 65 13.84 -3.30 -1.86
N SER A 66 14.57 -2.25 -1.46
CA SER A 66 16.01 -2.13 -1.70
C SER A 66 16.77 -3.35 -1.16
N GLU A 67 17.73 -3.87 -1.94
CA GLU A 67 18.64 -4.91 -1.46
C GLU A 67 19.52 -4.41 -0.30
N ILE A 68 19.83 -3.11 -0.30
CA ILE A 68 20.59 -2.46 0.76
C ILE A 68 19.66 -2.17 1.93
N THR A 69 19.91 -2.85 3.05
CA THR A 69 19.02 -2.81 4.24
C THR A 69 18.93 -1.42 4.89
N GLU A 70 19.97 -0.59 4.73
CA GLU A 70 20.02 0.76 5.29
C GLU A 70 19.17 1.75 4.49
N ASP A 71 19.02 1.54 3.18
CA ASP A 71 18.21 2.41 2.31
C ASP A 71 16.72 2.28 2.59
N ARG A 72 16.31 1.16 3.22
CA ARG A 72 14.92 0.95 3.62
C ARG A 72 14.57 1.91 4.76
N PRO A 73 13.46 2.66 4.70
CA PRO A 73 13.03 3.50 5.83
C PRO A 73 12.67 2.64 7.05
N SER A 74 12.63 3.25 8.24
CA SER A 74 11.92 2.63 9.36
C SER A 74 10.40 2.79 9.18
N ALA A 75 9.60 1.99 9.89
CA ALA A 75 8.14 2.14 9.88
C ALA A 75 7.70 3.54 10.33
N SER A 76 8.43 4.16 11.26
CA SER A 76 8.16 5.52 11.72
C SER A 76 8.47 6.57 10.65
N ASP A 77 9.59 6.42 9.92
CA ASP A 77 9.93 7.33 8.82
C ASP A 77 8.89 7.24 7.69
N LEU A 78 8.43 6.03 7.40
CA LEU A 78 7.35 5.74 6.46
C LEU A 78 6.06 6.48 6.84
N LEU A 79 5.60 6.32 8.08
CA LEU A 79 4.37 6.94 8.55
C LEU A 79 4.45 8.48 8.42
N LEU A 80 5.57 9.06 8.87
CA LEU A 80 5.83 10.49 8.68
C LEU A 80 5.83 10.90 7.21
N SER A 81 6.43 10.09 6.33
CA SER A 81 6.44 10.42 4.90
C SER A 81 5.05 10.41 4.28
N ILE A 82 4.18 9.50 4.72
CA ILE A 82 2.81 9.34 4.21
C ILE A 82 1.91 10.46 4.72
N ASP A 83 1.98 10.80 6.01
CA ASP A 83 1.17 11.86 6.62
C ASP A 83 1.51 13.25 6.07
N ASN A 84 2.76 13.45 5.65
CA ASN A 84 3.22 14.72 5.07
C ASN A 84 3.07 14.80 3.54
N THR A 85 2.59 13.73 2.90
CA THR A 85 2.30 13.72 1.47
C THR A 85 0.82 13.91 1.24
N ASP A 86 0.48 14.88 0.39
CA ASP A 86 -0.86 15.04 -0.17
C ASP A 86 -1.18 13.83 -1.09
N PHE A 87 -1.52 12.67 -0.50
CA PHE A 87 -2.05 11.52 -1.23
C PHE A 87 -3.52 11.71 -1.63
N ASP A 88 -4.16 12.79 -1.17
CA ASP A 88 -5.46 13.28 -1.64
C ASP A 88 -5.34 13.94 -3.04
N ASP A 89 -4.65 13.30 -3.98
CA ASP A 89 -4.78 13.62 -5.40
C ASP A 89 -5.96 12.80 -5.95
N PRO A 90 -7.16 13.38 -6.09
CA PRO A 90 -8.32 12.66 -6.60
C PRO A 90 -8.09 12.06 -7.99
N SER A 91 -7.12 12.58 -8.76
CA SER A 91 -6.77 12.00 -10.07
C SER A 91 -6.06 10.65 -9.97
N PHE A 92 -5.40 10.35 -8.84
CA PHE A 92 -4.77 9.07 -8.56
C PHE A 92 -5.81 8.00 -8.20
N GLU A 93 -6.82 8.35 -7.40
CA GLU A 93 -7.92 7.43 -7.14
C GLU A 93 -8.69 7.09 -8.42
N ASP A 94 -8.99 8.09 -9.25
CA ASP A 94 -9.68 7.90 -10.52
C ASP A 94 -8.88 6.99 -11.48
N SER A 95 -7.55 7.10 -11.53
CA SER A 95 -6.72 6.25 -12.40
C SER A 95 -6.70 4.78 -11.94
N ILE A 96 -6.62 4.55 -10.62
CA ILE A 96 -6.67 3.19 -10.04
C ILE A 96 -8.06 2.57 -10.24
N LEU A 97 -9.13 3.35 -10.03
CA LEU A 97 -10.49 2.89 -10.22
C LEU A 97 -10.77 2.57 -11.70
N GLU A 98 -10.38 3.44 -12.62
CA GLU A 98 -10.56 3.25 -14.06
C GLU A 98 -9.79 2.02 -14.57
N GLU A 99 -8.56 1.79 -14.11
CA GLU A 99 -7.83 0.56 -14.43
C GLU A 99 -8.57 -0.68 -13.89
N LYS A 100 -9.08 -0.63 -12.64
CA LYS A 100 -9.87 -1.72 -12.05
C LYS A 100 -11.15 -1.99 -12.85
N PHE A 101 -11.89 -0.95 -13.23
CA PHE A 101 -13.12 -1.07 -14.03
C PHE A 101 -12.86 -1.69 -15.41
N ASN A 102 -11.81 -1.23 -16.10
CA ASN A 102 -11.42 -1.77 -17.40
C ASN A 102 -11.00 -3.24 -17.32
N ARG A 103 -10.33 -3.65 -16.24
CA ARG A 103 -9.91 -5.05 -16.03
C ARG A 103 -11.04 -5.99 -15.64
N LEU A 104 -12.12 -5.48 -15.04
CA LEU A 104 -13.30 -6.27 -14.64
C LEU A 104 -14.28 -6.55 -15.80
N ASN A 105 -14.03 -6.05 -17.02
CA ASN A 105 -14.96 -6.13 -18.15
C ASN A 105 -16.39 -5.62 -17.79
N LEU A 106 -16.50 -4.62 -16.91
CA LEU A 106 -17.79 -4.01 -16.56
C LEU A 106 -18.34 -3.08 -17.66
N THR A 107 -17.69 -3.04 -18.82
CA THR A 107 -18.14 -2.29 -20.00
C THR A 107 -19.19 -3.04 -20.82
N SER A 108 -20.16 -3.71 -20.18
CA SER A 108 -21.41 -4.06 -20.86
C SER A 108 -22.35 -2.84 -20.81
N SER A 109 -22.14 -1.90 -21.74
CA SER A 109 -23.15 -0.95 -22.23
C SER A 109 -24.13 -0.37 -21.18
N PHE A 110 -23.69 0.53 -20.31
CA PHE A 110 -24.62 1.42 -19.59
C PHE A 110 -24.86 2.69 -20.40
N THR A 111 -25.65 2.58 -21.47
CA THR A 111 -26.30 3.74 -22.10
C THR A 111 -27.59 4.02 -21.35
N GLY A 112 -27.49 4.66 -20.19
CA GLY A 112 -28.63 5.13 -19.39
C GLY A 112 -28.47 6.62 -19.05
N PRO A 113 -29.55 7.40 -18.97
CA PRO A 113 -29.47 8.83 -18.67
C PRO A 113 -28.78 9.06 -17.33
N LYS A 114 -27.83 10.00 -17.32
CA LYS A 114 -27.12 10.45 -16.11
C LYS A 114 -28.10 11.11 -15.14
N SER A 115 -28.70 10.33 -14.26
CA SER A 115 -29.29 10.82 -13.01
C SER A 115 -29.45 9.67 -12.03
N SER A 116 -28.49 9.54 -11.12
CA SER A 116 -28.71 8.87 -9.84
C SER A 116 -27.97 9.68 -8.78
N PRO A 117 -28.60 9.89 -7.61
CA PRO A 117 -28.07 10.75 -6.57
C PRO A 117 -26.79 10.13 -5.98
N MET A 118 -25.79 10.96 -5.70
CA MET A 118 -24.58 10.52 -4.99
C MET A 118 -25.00 9.85 -3.67
N LEU A 119 -24.76 8.55 -3.55
CA LEU A 119 -24.68 7.92 -2.24
C LEU A 119 -23.44 8.49 -1.57
N ASN A 120 -23.65 9.21 -0.47
CA ASN A 120 -22.57 9.72 0.35
C ASN A 120 -21.88 8.54 1.05
N THR A 121 -20.77 8.05 0.49
CA THR A 121 -19.95 6.98 1.07
C THR A 121 -19.30 7.41 2.40
N SER A 122 -19.18 8.72 2.68
CA SER A 122 -18.62 9.21 3.95
C SER A 122 -19.48 8.81 5.16
N ALA A 123 -20.80 8.65 4.98
CA ALA A 123 -21.71 8.32 6.08
C ALA A 123 -21.74 6.83 6.45
N ILE A 124 -21.24 5.95 5.58
CA ILE A 124 -21.29 4.50 5.81
C ILE A 124 -20.01 4.02 6.52
N ASN A 125 -18.86 4.61 6.19
CA ASN A 125 -17.58 4.20 6.78
C ASN A 125 -17.39 4.65 8.23
N GLU A 126 -18.03 5.75 8.64
CA GLU A 126 -17.93 6.29 10.01
C GLU A 126 -18.73 5.48 11.04
N SER A 127 -19.71 4.67 10.61
CA SER A 127 -20.62 3.96 11.53
C SER A 127 -20.16 2.56 11.95
N LEU A 128 -19.08 2.02 11.37
CA LEU A 128 -18.69 0.61 11.56
C LEU A 128 -17.27 0.37 12.10
N PHE A 129 -16.48 1.41 12.36
CA PHE A 129 -15.12 1.29 12.89
C PHE A 129 -14.81 2.38 13.91
N GLU A 130 -15.55 2.41 15.02
CA GLU A 130 -15.08 3.06 16.25
C GLU A 130 -15.32 2.10 17.42
N GLU A 131 -14.24 1.46 17.88
CA GLU A 131 -13.86 1.25 19.28
C GLU A 131 -12.78 0.16 19.39
N ASP A 132 -11.57 0.45 18.90
CA ASP A 132 -10.36 -0.14 19.50
C ASP A 132 -9.57 1.02 20.11
N SER A 133 -9.99 1.44 21.31
CA SER A 133 -9.22 2.38 22.10
C SER A 133 -7.84 1.80 22.38
N TYR A 134 -6.79 2.50 21.95
CA TYR A 134 -5.42 2.22 22.31
C TYR A 134 -5.25 2.35 23.83
N TYR A 135 -5.36 1.23 24.56
CA TYR A 135 -5.04 1.20 25.99
C TYR A 135 -3.52 1.30 26.15
N ASP A 136 -3.05 2.42 26.69
CA ASP A 136 -1.70 2.62 27.20
C ASP A 136 -1.45 1.66 28.37
N TRP A 137 -0.76 0.56 28.11
CA TRP A 137 -0.45 -0.49 29.10
C TRP A 137 0.62 -0.07 30.14
N HIS A 138 1.18 1.14 30.06
CA HIS A 138 2.28 1.57 30.94
C HIS A 138 1.85 2.46 32.13
N SER A 139 0.56 2.75 32.30
CA SER A 139 0.08 3.64 33.38
C SER A 139 -0.37 2.93 34.66
N SER A 140 -0.03 1.65 34.87
CA SER A 140 -0.25 0.93 36.14
C SER A 140 1.02 0.28 36.69
N LEU A 141 1.95 1.12 37.12
CA LEU A 141 2.81 0.81 38.28
C LEU A 141 2.51 1.86 39.35
N GLY A 142 1.30 1.76 39.88
CA GLY A 142 0.92 2.38 41.14
C GLY A 142 1.69 1.71 42.28
N THR A 143 2.29 2.56 43.08
CA THR A 143 2.74 2.34 44.45
C THR A 143 1.80 1.45 45.26
N GLU A 144 2.34 0.46 45.97
CA GLU A 144 1.98 0.05 47.35
C GLU A 144 2.45 -1.39 47.63
N TYR A 145 3.59 -1.54 48.30
CA TYR A 145 3.79 -2.59 49.31
C TYR A 145 4.58 -1.95 50.46
N GLU A 146 4.02 -1.98 51.66
CA GLU A 146 4.62 -1.55 52.93
C GLU A 146 5.92 -2.31 53.26
#